data_AF-A0A915E7U4-F1
#
_entry.id   AF-A0A915E7U4-F1
#
_cell.length_a   1.000
_cell.length_b   1.000
_cell.length_c   1.000
_cell.angle_alpha   90.00
_cell.angle_beta   90.00
_cell.angle_gamma   90.00
#
_symmetry.space_group_name_H-M   'P 1'
#
loop_
_entity.id
_entity.type
_entity.pdbx_description
1 polymer ?
#
loop_
_entity_poly.entity_id
_entity_poly.type
_entity_poly.pdbx_seq_one_letter_code
_entity_poly.pdbx_strand_id
1 'polypeptide(L)' 'MAAFLKENCDQSFGASWQCIVGKTFGSFVSVDCANMLNFRIGKTVFLLYKTYSEDEFQVIKSSVRSIKI' A
#
# COMPACT_ATOMS: atom_id res chain seq x y z
N MET A 1 16.19 1.40 5.87
CA MET A 1 14.97 2.09 6.32
C MET A 1 13.74 1.57 5.61
N ALA A 2 13.67 1.62 4.26
CA ALA A 2 12.52 1.08 3.51
C ALA A 2 12.29 -0.42 3.73
N ALA A 3 13.34 -1.25 3.69
CA ALA A 3 13.25 -2.70 3.94
C ALA A 3 12.67 -3.02 5.32
N PHE A 4 13.19 -2.37 6.37
CA PHE A 4 12.68 -2.53 7.73
C PHE A 4 11.19 -2.20 7.85
N LEU A 5 10.73 -1.11 7.24
CA LEU A 5 9.31 -0.75 7.24
C LEU A 5 8.46 -1.79 6.50
N LYS A 6 8.92 -2.24 5.32
CA LYS A 6 8.26 -3.28 4.55
C LYS A 6 8.13 -4.58 5.36
N GLU A 7 9.21 -5.07 5.95
CA GLU A 7 9.23 -6.31 6.74
C GLU A 7 8.28 -6.25 7.94
N ASN A 8 8.30 -5.16 8.70
CA ASN A 8 7.39 -4.99 9.83
C ASN A 8 5.92 -4.92 9.39
N CYS A 9 5.64 -4.29 8.24
CA CYS A 9 4.28 -4.22 7.71
C CYS A 9 3.80 -5.57 7.17
N ASP A 10 4.67 -6.30 6.46
CA ASP A 10 4.38 -7.66 6.01
C ASP A 10 4.10 -8.59 7.20
N GLN A 11 4.85 -8.45 8.30
CA GLN A 11 4.66 -9.25 9.50
C GLN A 11 3.39 -8.87 10.28
N SER A 12 3.04 -7.58 10.35
CA SER A 12 1.93 -7.09 11.18
C SER A 12 0.59 -7.05 10.46
N PHE A 13 0.58 -6.81 9.15
CA PHE A 13 -0.62 -6.53 8.34
C PHE A 13 -0.76 -7.46 7.14
N GLY A 14 -0.02 -8.57 7.13
CA GLY A 14 0.04 -9.54 6.04
C GLY A 14 0.88 -9.07 4.86
N ALA A 15 1.35 -10.02 4.05
CA ALA A 15 2.34 -9.81 3.02
C ALA A 15 1.94 -8.84 1.88
N SER A 16 2.91 -8.56 0.99
CA SER A 16 2.80 -7.76 -0.23
C SER A 16 2.78 -6.24 -0.03
N TRP A 17 3.38 -5.75 1.04
CA TRP A 17 3.66 -4.32 1.20
C TRP A 17 4.84 -3.86 0.36
N GLN A 18 4.75 -2.64 -0.16
CA GLN A 18 5.82 -1.96 -0.88
C GLN A 18 6.10 -0.62 -0.22
N CYS A 19 7.37 -0.26 -0.08
CA CYS A 19 7.79 0.97 0.60
C CYS A 19 8.78 1.76 -0.24
N ILE A 20 8.50 3.03 -0.45
CA ILE A 20 9.36 4.01 -1.10
C ILE A 20 9.72 5.09 -0.07
N VAL A 21 11.02 5.36 0.07
CA VAL A 21 11.55 6.36 1.02
C VAL A 21 12.51 7.28 0.28
N GLY A 22 12.32 8.58 0.37
CA GLY A 22 13.16 9.56 -0.32
C GLY A 22 12.95 10.99 0.15
N LYS A 23 13.73 11.95 -0.35
CA LYS A 23 13.58 13.38 -0.03
C LYS A 23 12.37 14.01 -0.74
N THR A 24 12.20 13.65 -2.01
CA THR A 24 11.08 14.09 -2.85
C THR A 24 10.82 12.99 -3.88
N PHE A 25 9.57 12.63 -4.08
CA PHE A 25 9.13 11.73 -5.16
C PHE A 25 7.70 12.08 -5.57
N GLY A 26 7.33 11.71 -6.80
CA GLY A 26 5.94 11.74 -7.27
C GLY A 26 5.45 10.31 -7.49
N SER A 27 4.18 10.07 -7.18
CA SER A 27 3.53 8.77 -7.39
C SER A 27 2.19 8.98 -8.07
N PHE A 28 1.98 8.33 -9.21
CA PHE A 28 0.69 8.28 -9.89
C PHE A 28 0.23 6.82 -9.89
N VAL A 29 -0.58 6.45 -8.91
CA VAL A 29 -0.98 5.06 -8.72
C VAL A 29 -2.48 4.96 -8.48
N SER A 30 -3.13 4.05 -9.20
CA SER A 30 -4.54 3.70 -9.05
C SER A 30 -4.72 2.62 -7.98
N VAL A 31 -4.16 2.82 -6.79
CA VAL A 31 -4.36 1.88 -5.65
C VAL A 31 -5.69 2.17 -4.98
N ASP A 32 -6.27 1.15 -4.36
CA ASP A 32 -7.32 1.34 -3.36
C ASP A 32 -6.79 2.24 -2.22
N CYS A 33 -7.46 3.38 -1.98
CA CYS A 33 -7.08 4.36 -0.98
C CYS A 33 -7.01 3.78 0.44
N ALA A 34 -7.70 2.66 0.71
CA ALA A 34 -7.73 2.04 2.04
C ALA A 34 -6.38 1.43 2.45
N ASN A 35 -5.50 1.08 1.51
CA ASN A 35 -4.25 0.36 1.77
C ASN A 35 -3.01 1.13 1.28
N MET A 36 -3.09 2.47 1.30
CA MET A 36 -1.99 3.36 0.95
C MET A 36 -1.79 4.43 2.03
N LEU A 37 -0.54 4.62 2.45
CA LEU A 37 -0.11 5.68 3.36
C LEU A 37 0.99 6.50 2.71
N ASN A 38 0.77 7.81 2.60
CA ASN A 38 1.76 8.79 2.16
C ASN A 38 1.95 9.83 3.26
N PHE A 39 3.16 9.92 3.82
CA PHE A 39 3.46 10.84 4.91
C PHE A 39 4.92 11.30 4.87
N ARG A 40 5.21 12.35 5.63
CA ARG A 40 6.55 12.95 5.73
C ARG A 40 6.96 13.01 7.19
N ILE A 41 8.19 12.59 7.49
CA ILE A 41 8.84 12.80 8.79
C ILE A 41 10.10 13.64 8.55
N GLY A 42 10.08 14.88 9.04
CA GLY A 42 11.16 15.84 8.81
C GLY A 42 11.38 16.13 7.31
N LYS A 43 12.57 15.80 6.80
CA LYS A 43 12.96 16.00 5.40
C LYS A 43 12.79 14.75 4.53
N THR A 44 12.20 13.68 5.09
CA THR A 44 12.04 12.40 4.42
C THR A 44 10.56 12.13 4.18
N VAL A 45 10.22 11.78 2.95
CA VAL A 45 8.89 11.37 2.52
C VAL A 45 8.86 9.84 2.46
N PHE A 46 7.71 9.28 2.83
CA PHE A 46 7.43 7.85 2.88
C PHE A 46 6.15 7.58 2.11
N LEU A 47 6.19 6.59 1.23
CA LEU A 47 5.02 6.04 0.57
C LEU A 47 5.01 4.53 0.81
N LEU A 48 3.96 4.06 1.47
CA LEU A 48 3.73 2.67 1.81
C LEU A 48 2.40 2.26 1.19
N TYR A 49 2.38 1.18 0.44
CA TYR A 49 1.14 0.68 -0.18
C TYR A 49 1.17 -0.82 -0.31
N LYS A 50 -0.02 -1.43 -0.28
CA LYS A 50 -0.18 -2.86 -0.51
C LYS A 50 -0.46 -3.15 -1.98
N THR A 51 0.22 -4.15 -2.53
CA THR A 51 -0.05 -4.69 -3.86
C THR A 51 -0.80 -6.01 -3.72
N TYR A 52 -1.77 -6.24 -4.59
CA TYR A 52 -2.52 -7.49 -4.65
C TYR A 52 -2.12 -8.26 -5.90
N SER A 53 -2.11 -9.59 -5.84
CA SER A 53 -2.04 -10.40 -7.06
C SER A 53 -3.35 -10.26 -7.86
N GLU A 54 -3.33 -10.64 -9.14
CA GLU A 54 -4.55 -10.61 -9.97
C GLU A 54 -5.69 -11.43 -9.37
N ASP A 55 -5.37 -12.58 -8.76
CA ASP A 55 -6.34 -13.47 -8.10
C ASP A 55 -6.99 -12.80 -6.88
N GLU A 56 -6.19 -12.16 -6.02
CA GLU A 56 -6.70 -11.41 -4.85
C GLU A 56 -7.56 -10.22 -5.28
N PHE A 57 -7.19 -9.55 -6.37
CA PHE A 57 -7.92 -8.40 -6.88
C PHE A 57 -9.32 -8.77 -7.40
N GLN A 58 -9.50 -9.96 -7.97
CA GLN A 58 -10.82 -10.46 -8.38
C GLN A 58 -11.75 -10.75 -7.19
N VAL A 59 -11.20 -11.32 -6.11
CA VAL A 59 -11.95 -11.58 -4.86
C VAL A 59 -12.37 -10.28 -4.18
N ILE A 60 -11.49 -9.27 -4.16
CA ILE A 60 -11.82 -7.96 -3.60
C ILE A 60 -12.91 -7.28 -4.44
N LYS A 61 -12.81 -7.32 -5.77
CA LYS A 61 -13.84 -6.77 -6.68
C LYS A 61 -15.19 -7.45 -6.54
N SER A 62 -15.24 -8.77 -6.35
CA SER A 62 -16.50 -9.51 -6.16
C SER A 62 -17.17 -9.18 -4.81
N SER A 63 -16.36 -8.95 -3.78
CA SER A 63 -16.84 -8.56 -2.44
C SER A 63 -17.44 -7.15 -2.43
N VAL A 64 -16.79 -6.18 -3.08
CA VAL A 64 -17.30 -4.78 -3.17
C VAL A 64 -18.56 -4.69 -4.03
N ARG A 65 -18.69 -5.51 -5.09
CA ARG A 65 -19.91 -5.55 -5.93
C ARG A 65 -21.15 -6.08 -5.22
N SER A 66 -20.99 -6.76 -4.08
CA SER A 66 -22.09 -7.33 -3.29
C SER A 66 -22.72 -6.30 -2.33
N ILE A 67 -22.07 -5.15 -2.11
CA ILE A 67 -22.69 -3.98 -1.45
C ILE A 67 -23.40 -3.16 -2.56
N LYS A 68 -24.46 -3.72 -3.12
CA LYS A 68 -25.48 -2.93 -3.83
C LYS A 68 -26.53 -2.55 -2.80
N ILE A 69 -26.64 -1.25 -2.55
CA ILE A 69 -27.81 -0.64 -1.88
C ILE A 69 -29.03 -0.85 -2.79
#